data_AF-A0A1Y1ZKQ1-F1
#
_entry.id   AF-A0A1Y1ZKQ1-F1
#
_cell.length_a   1.000
_cell.length_b   1.000
_cell.length_c   1.000
_cell.angle_alpha   90.00
_cell.angle_beta   90.00
_cell.angle_gamma   90.00
#
_symmetry.space_group_name_H-M   'P 1'
#
loop_
_entity.id
_entity.type
_entity.pdbx_description
1 polymer ?
#
loop_
_entity_poly.entity_id
_entity_poly.type
_entity_poly.pdbx_seq_one_letter_code
_entity_poly.pdbx_strand_id
1 'polypeptide(L)'
;MKLKTDFEELYPNSEILNKYDDDDVVVNLKKLYFETNKKFILIIDEWDYIITNKKFSVEEHDNYIIFLRYLIKDRSYLAFVFMTGITAITKKLSQSSLKCFSEYTMINDKNYYKYFGFTEKEIHKLCEKIKI
;
A
#
# COMPACT_ATOMS: atom_id res chain seq x y z
N MET A 1 -14.99 2.05 7.66
CA MET A 1 -14.18 2.94 6.81
C MET A 1 -15.12 3.97 6.19
N LYS A 2 -14.82 5.27 6.26
CA LYS A 2 -15.71 6.36 5.83
C LYS A 2 -15.48 6.83 4.38
N LEU A 3 -15.02 5.93 3.50
CA LEU A 3 -14.67 6.28 2.12
C LEU A 3 -15.79 6.98 1.36
N LYS A 4 -17.04 6.61 1.62
CA LYS A 4 -18.19 7.28 1.02
C LYS A 4 -18.23 8.77 1.35
N THR A 5 -18.02 9.12 2.62
CA THR A 5 -17.94 10.52 3.07
C THR A 5 -16.77 11.24 2.40
N ASP A 6 -15.61 10.60 2.29
CA ASP A 6 -14.45 11.20 1.61
C ASP A 6 -14.76 11.48 0.12
N PHE A 7 -15.52 10.60 -0.54
CA PHE A 7 -15.98 10.81 -1.92
C PHE A 7 -17.00 11.94 -2.02
N GLU A 8 -17.92 12.05 -1.07
CA GLU A 8 -18.90 13.15 -0.98
C GLU A 8 -18.20 14.50 -0.82
N GLU A 9 -17.16 14.57 0.01
CA GLU A 9 -16.40 15.81 0.24
C GLU A 9 -15.55 16.21 -0.97
N LEU A 10 -14.86 15.24 -1.60
CA LEU A 10 -13.95 15.51 -2.71
C LEU A 10 -14.65 15.64 -4.06
N TYR A 11 -15.79 14.95 -4.24
CA TYR A 11 -16.54 14.86 -5.49
C TYR A 11 -18.06 14.98 -5.24
N PRO A 12 -18.54 16.10 -4.66
CA PRO A 12 -19.94 16.24 -4.21
C PRO A 12 -20.99 16.12 -5.32
N ASN A 13 -20.60 16.38 -6.57
CA ASN A 13 -21.49 16.29 -7.73
C ASN A 13 -21.33 14.98 -8.52
N SER A 14 -20.58 14.01 -7.99
CA SER A 14 -20.29 12.79 -8.72
C SER A 14 -21.49 11.85 -8.72
N GLU A 15 -21.78 11.25 -9.88
CA GLU A 15 -22.85 10.27 -10.02
C GLU A 15 -22.61 9.02 -9.16
N ILE A 16 -21.35 8.78 -8.77
CA ILE A 16 -20.98 7.66 -7.93
C ILE A 16 -21.71 7.67 -6.58
N LEU A 17 -22.05 8.85 -6.03
CA LEU A 17 -22.67 8.96 -4.72
C LEU A 17 -24.05 8.28 -4.69
N ASN A 18 -24.76 8.34 -5.81
CA ASN A 18 -26.05 7.68 -6.00
C ASN A 18 -25.94 6.17 -6.29
N LYS A 19 -24.76 5.71 -6.72
CA LYS A 19 -24.47 4.34 -7.15
C LYS A 19 -23.32 3.71 -6.35
N TYR A 20 -23.10 4.23 -5.13
CA TYR A 20 -21.99 3.84 -4.29
C TYR A 20 -22.23 2.42 -3.78
N ASP A 21 -21.23 1.57 -3.94
CA ASP A 21 -21.26 0.19 -3.48
C ASP A 21 -20.62 0.13 -2.09
N ASP A 22 -21.40 -0.16 -1.04
CA ASP A 22 -20.88 -0.19 0.33
C ASP A 22 -19.93 -1.38 0.57
N ASP A 23 -19.99 -2.41 -0.29
CA ASP A 23 -19.23 -3.65 -0.14
C ASP A 23 -17.98 -3.71 -1.04
N ASP A 24 -17.95 -2.97 -2.17
CA ASP A 24 -16.85 -3.03 -3.14
C ASP A 24 -16.20 -1.67 -3.47
N VAL A 25 -15.10 -1.38 -2.75
CA VAL A 25 -14.25 -0.21 -2.98
C VAL A 25 -13.63 -0.18 -4.39
N VAL A 26 -13.30 -1.33 -4.98
CA VAL A 26 -12.66 -1.39 -6.31
C VAL A 26 -13.64 -0.99 -7.40
N VAL A 27 -14.91 -1.39 -7.26
CA VAL A 27 -15.99 -0.93 -8.15
C VAL A 27 -16.14 0.59 -8.05
N ASN A 28 -16.13 1.14 -6.83
CA ASN A 28 -16.25 2.58 -6.63
C ASN A 28 -15.07 3.34 -7.26
N LEU A 29 -13.82 2.93 -6.99
CA LEU A 29 -12.63 3.56 -7.58
C LEU A 29 -12.63 3.49 -9.11
N LYS A 30 -13.09 2.39 -9.71
CA LYS A 30 -13.25 2.27 -11.16
C LYS A 30 -14.27 3.25 -11.72
N LYS A 31 -15.46 3.32 -11.11
CA LYS A 31 -16.52 4.26 -11.53
C LYS A 31 -16.02 5.71 -11.46
N LEU A 32 -15.39 6.08 -10.35
CA LEU A 32 -14.84 7.43 -10.18
C LEU A 32 -13.74 7.73 -11.19
N TYR A 33 -12.88 6.75 -11.51
CA TYR A 33 -11.90 6.88 -12.58
C TYR A 33 -12.56 7.11 -13.94
N PHE A 34 -13.61 6.36 -14.29
CA PHE A 34 -14.30 6.54 -15.58
C PHE A 34 -15.00 7.90 -15.68
N GLU A 35 -15.53 8.41 -14.57
CA GLU A 35 -16.20 9.71 -14.54
C GLU A 35 -15.22 10.88 -14.59
N THR A 36 -14.14 10.81 -13.81
CA THR A 36 -13.21 11.94 -13.64
C THR A 36 -11.99 11.87 -14.56
N ASN A 37 -11.72 10.71 -15.15
CA ASN A 37 -10.49 10.35 -15.84
C ASN A 37 -9.21 10.56 -15.01
N LYS A 38 -9.33 10.58 -13.67
CA LYS A 38 -8.22 10.75 -12.72
C LYS A 38 -7.82 9.41 -12.12
N LYS A 39 -6.53 9.09 -12.24
CA LYS A 39 -5.94 7.91 -11.60
C LYS A 39 -5.57 8.19 -10.15
N PHE A 40 -5.59 7.15 -9.32
CA PHE A 40 -5.30 7.22 -7.89
C PHE A 40 -3.86 6.81 -7.60
N ILE A 41 -3.28 7.45 -6.58
CA ILE A 41 -2.05 7.00 -5.92
C ILE A 41 -2.49 6.31 -4.63
N LEU A 42 -2.15 5.03 -4.49
CA LEU A 42 -2.46 4.26 -3.30
C LEU A 42 -1.23 4.17 -2.40
N ILE A 43 -1.38 4.59 -1.14
CA ILE A 43 -0.33 4.52 -0.12
C ILE A 43 -0.84 3.61 0.99
N ILE A 44 -0.11 2.53 1.28
CA ILE A 44 -0.44 1.59 2.36
C ILE A 44 0.76 1.53 3.30
N ASP A 45 0.59 2.08 4.49
CA ASP A 45 1.58 1.91 5.55
C ASP A 45 1.38 0.56 6.24
N GLU A 46 2.46 -0.10 6.64
CA GLU A 46 2.47 -1.36 7.39
C GLU A 46 1.55 -2.45 6.81
N TRP A 47 1.63 -2.68 5.50
CA TRP A 47 0.72 -3.59 4.81
C TRP A 47 0.76 -5.01 5.39
N ASP A 48 1.89 -5.45 5.95
CA ASP A 48 2.11 -6.78 6.48
C ASP A 48 1.70 -6.94 7.96
N TYR A 49 1.12 -5.90 8.58
CA TYR A 49 0.64 -5.96 9.96
C TYR A 49 -0.32 -7.13 10.19
N ILE A 50 -1.31 -7.31 9.29
CA ILE A 50 -2.27 -8.42 9.40
C ILE A 50 -1.56 -9.78 9.34
N ILE A 51 -0.50 -9.90 8.52
CA ILE A 51 0.22 -11.15 8.30
C ILE A 51 1.18 -11.48 9.45
N THR A 52 1.75 -10.46 10.09
CA THR A 52 2.76 -10.61 11.14
C THR A 52 2.14 -10.70 12.54
N ASN A 53 0.90 -10.27 12.69
CA ASN A 53 0.21 -10.25 13.98
C ASN A 53 -0.50 -11.58 14.26
N LYS A 54 -0.18 -12.20 15.40
CA LYS A 54 -0.75 -13.47 15.86
C LYS A 54 -2.24 -13.44 16.18
N LYS A 55 -2.87 -12.26 16.18
CA LYS A 55 -4.31 -12.10 16.43
C LYS A 55 -5.18 -12.57 15.27
N PHE A 56 -4.62 -12.67 14.06
CA PHE A 56 -5.34 -13.08 12.87
C PHE A 56 -5.06 -14.54 12.53
N SER A 57 -6.10 -15.21 12.05
CA SER A 57 -6.07 -16.57 11.56
C SER A 57 -5.39 -16.64 10.19
N VAL A 58 -5.00 -17.86 9.80
CA VAL A 58 -4.46 -18.11 8.45
C VAL A 58 -5.46 -17.73 7.36
N GLU A 59 -6.76 -17.97 7.60
CA GLU A 59 -7.81 -17.60 6.66
C GLU A 59 -7.93 -16.07 6.49
N GLU A 60 -7.85 -15.30 7.58
CA GLU A 60 -7.84 -13.84 7.52
C GLU A 60 -6.60 -13.31 6.79
N HIS A 61 -5.44 -13.94 6.98
CA HIS A 61 -4.23 -13.61 6.23
C HIS A 61 -4.44 -13.81 4.72
N ASP A 62 -4.97 -14.95 4.32
CA ASP A 62 -5.19 -15.29 2.91
C ASP A 62 -6.24 -14.39 2.27
N ASN A 63 -7.35 -14.12 2.97
CA ASN A 63 -8.39 -13.20 2.54
C ASN A 63 -7.85 -11.78 2.34
N TYR A 64 -7.00 -11.30 3.24
CA TYR A 64 -6.37 -10.00 3.10
C TYR A 64 -5.41 -9.94 1.89
N ILE A 65 -4.63 -11.00 1.65
CA ILE A 65 -3.78 -11.10 0.46
C ILE A 65 -4.62 -11.10 -0.83
N ILE A 66 -5.74 -11.82 -0.85
CA ILE A 66 -6.68 -11.83 -1.97
C ILE A 66 -7.25 -10.42 -2.18
N PHE A 67 -7.62 -9.72 -1.11
CA PHE A 67 -8.09 -8.34 -1.17
C PHE A 67 -7.03 -7.39 -1.75
N LEU A 68 -5.78 -7.43 -1.27
CA LEU A 68 -4.71 -6.58 -1.81
C LEU A 68 -4.49 -6.84 -3.31
N ARG A 69 -4.53 -8.11 -3.74
CA ARG A 69 -4.47 -8.45 -5.18
C ARG A 69 -5.65 -7.86 -5.94
N TYR A 70 -6.85 -7.97 -5.40
CA TYR A 70 -8.05 -7.42 -6.00
C TYR A 70 -7.98 -5.88 -6.08
N LEU A 71 -7.40 -5.22 -5.09
CA LEU A 71 -7.24 -3.77 -5.07
C LEU A 71 -6.16 -3.27 -6.04
N ILE A 72 -5.07 -4.01 -6.25
CA ILE A 72 -3.88 -3.46 -6.91
C ILE A 72 -3.63 -4.04 -8.30
N LYS A 73 -3.85 -5.34 -8.50
CA LYS A 73 -3.38 -6.04 -9.71
C LYS A 73 -4.15 -5.60 -10.96
N ASP A 74 -3.41 -5.19 -12.00
CA ASP A 74 -3.93 -4.86 -13.34
C ASP A 74 -5.06 -3.83 -13.31
N ARG A 75 -4.96 -2.83 -12.42
CA ARG A 75 -5.99 -1.80 -12.22
C ARG A 75 -5.66 -0.52 -12.97
N SER A 76 -6.43 -0.22 -14.01
CA SER A 76 -6.29 0.98 -14.84
C SER A 76 -6.51 2.30 -14.09
N TYR A 77 -7.28 2.25 -13.00
CA TYR A 77 -7.54 3.40 -12.13
C TYR A 77 -6.35 3.78 -11.26
N LEU A 78 -5.31 2.94 -11.13
CA LEU A 78 -4.12 3.26 -10.35
C LEU A 78 -3.04 3.89 -11.23
N ALA A 79 -2.45 4.99 -10.75
CA ALA A 79 -1.24 5.58 -11.29
C ALA A 79 0.00 4.97 -10.62
N PHE A 80 -0.05 4.78 -9.31
CA PHE A 80 1.07 4.33 -8.50
C PHE A 80 0.59 3.67 -7.21
N VAL A 81 1.37 2.71 -6.71
CA VAL A 81 1.15 2.09 -5.40
C VAL A 81 2.45 2.11 -4.61
N PHE A 82 2.41 2.68 -3.42
CA PHE A 82 3.50 2.69 -2.46
C PHE A 82 3.08 1.92 -1.21
N MET A 83 3.93 0.99 -0.76
CA MET A 83 3.64 0.17 0.40
C MET A 83 4.89 0.05 1.29
N THR A 84 4.70 0.12 2.61
CA THR A 84 5.75 -0.12 3.60
C THR A 84 5.41 -1.36 4.42
N GLY A 85 6.43 -2.08 4.89
CA GLY A 85 6.25 -3.26 5.72
C GLY A 85 7.59 -3.87 6.11
N ILE A 86 7.57 -4.75 7.11
CA ILE A 86 8.77 -5.45 7.59
C ILE A 86 9.10 -6.61 6.65
N THR A 87 8.05 -7.25 6.12
CA THR A 87 8.13 -8.43 5.27
C THR A 87 8.15 -8.03 3.81
N ALA A 88 9.02 -8.69 3.05
CA ALA A 88 9.04 -8.63 1.60
C ALA A 88 7.71 -9.11 1.00
N ILE A 89 6.98 -8.20 0.36
CA ILE A 89 5.69 -8.51 -0.29
C ILE A 89 5.86 -9.56 -1.40
N THR A 90 7.01 -9.53 -2.08
CA THR A 90 7.36 -10.46 -3.16
C THR A 90 7.48 -11.91 -2.68
N LYS A 91 7.95 -12.15 -1.44
CA LYS A 91 8.09 -13.49 -0.87
C LYS A 91 6.76 -14.13 -0.51
N LYS A 92 5.80 -13.33 -0.05
CA LYS A 92 4.45 -13.80 0.32
C LYS A 92 3.53 -14.01 -0.89
N LEU A 93 3.87 -13.42 -2.04
CA LEU A 93 3.04 -13.41 -3.24
C LEU A 93 3.63 -14.24 -4.40
N SER A 94 4.55 -15.14 -4.07
CA SER A 94 5.52 -15.80 -4.95
C SER A 94 4.94 -16.63 -6.10
N GLN A 95 3.63 -16.91 -6.13
CA GLN A 95 3.06 -17.78 -7.18
C GLN A 95 2.53 -17.10 -8.45
N SER A 96 2.37 -15.75 -8.53
CA SER A 96 1.97 -14.96 -9.74
C SER A 96 1.15 -13.71 -9.40
N SER A 97 1.09 -13.34 -8.13
CA SER A 97 -0.01 -12.55 -7.59
C SER A 97 0.18 -11.04 -7.77
N LEU A 98 1.37 -10.49 -7.49
CA LEU A 98 1.68 -9.05 -7.52
C LEU A 98 3.17 -8.84 -7.88
N LYS A 99 3.58 -9.30 -9.06
CA LYS A 99 4.95 -9.07 -9.59
C LYS A 99 5.20 -7.63 -10.08
N CYS A 100 4.26 -6.71 -9.86
CA CYS A 100 4.35 -5.31 -10.32
C CYS A 100 5.11 -4.39 -9.35
N PHE A 101 5.67 -4.89 -8.25
CA PHE A 101 6.40 -4.09 -7.28
C PHE A 101 7.91 -4.15 -7.49
N SER A 102 8.53 -2.98 -7.38
CA SER A 102 9.97 -2.86 -7.09
C SER A 102 10.14 -2.79 -5.57
N GLU A 103 10.93 -3.71 -5.01
CA GLU A 103 11.18 -3.78 -3.58
C GLU A 103 12.50 -3.08 -3.24
N TYR A 104 12.45 -2.25 -2.20
CA TYR A 104 13.59 -1.51 -1.68
C TYR A 104 13.71 -1.84 -0.19
N THR A 105 14.91 -2.25 0.25
CA THR A 105 15.16 -2.63 1.65
C THR A 105 16.21 -1.72 2.24
N MET A 106 16.10 -1.43 3.54
CA MET A 106 17.07 -0.56 4.24
C MET A 106 18.52 -1.06 4.13
N ILE A 107 18.71 -2.38 4.02
CA ILE A 107 20.04 -3.00 4.03
C ILE A 107 20.66 -3.02 2.62
N ASN A 108 19.86 -3.09 1.55
CA ASN A 108 20.37 -3.40 0.21
C ASN A 108 19.88 -2.43 -0.90
N ASP A 109 19.45 -1.23 -0.54
CA ASP A 109 19.00 -0.22 -1.51
C ASP A 109 20.12 0.75 -1.92
N LYS A 110 20.69 0.57 -3.11
CA LYS A 110 21.76 1.46 -3.61
C LYS A 110 21.30 2.85 -4.02
N ASN A 111 20.00 3.05 -4.26
CA ASN A 111 19.47 4.30 -4.82
C ASN A 111 18.94 5.22 -3.71
N TYR A 112 18.24 4.64 -2.74
CA TYR A 112 17.54 5.41 -1.72
C TYR A 112 18.03 5.15 -0.29
N TYR A 113 19.09 4.34 -0.05
CA TYR A 113 19.61 4.12 1.32
C TYR A 113 19.85 5.40 2.12
N LYS A 114 20.29 6.48 1.47
CA LYS A 114 20.54 7.78 2.12
C LYS A 114 19.28 8.47 2.66
N TYR A 115 18.10 8.00 2.28
CA TYR A 115 16.81 8.55 2.72
C TYR A 115 16.10 7.64 3.75
N PHE A 116 16.66 6.47 4.04
CA PHE A 116 16.06 5.50 4.97
C PHE A 116 17.03 5.17 6.11
N GLY A 117 16.55 5.30 7.36
CA GLY A 117 17.34 4.97 8.54
C GLY A 117 18.48 5.96 8.80
N PHE A 118 19.55 5.47 9.43
CA PHE A 118 20.75 6.25 9.67
C PHE A 118 21.79 5.99 8.58
N THR A 119 22.38 7.06 8.09
CA THR A 119 23.58 6.97 7.25
C THR A 119 24.78 6.52 8.08
N GLU A 120 25.77 5.93 7.43
CA GLU A 120 27.04 5.54 8.07
C GLU A 120 27.69 6.72 8.83
N LYS A 121 27.59 7.93 8.28
CA LYS A 121 28.09 9.16 8.92
C LYS A 121 27.32 9.51 10.19
N GLU A 122 26.01 9.35 10.21
CA GLU A 122 25.19 9.59 11.40
C GLU A 122 25.47 8.53 12.47
N ILE A 123 25.65 7.27 12.08
CA ILE A 123 26.05 6.20 12.99
C ILE A 123 27.43 6.49 13.60
N HIS A 124 28.42 6.86 12.80
CA HIS A 124 29.76 7.20 13.31
C HIS A 124 29.71 8.31 14.36
N LYS A 125 29.02 9.42 14.05
CA LYS A 125 28.82 10.53 14.99
C LYS A 125 28.09 10.09 16.27
N LEU A 126 27.15 9.17 16.15
CA LEU A 126 26.41 8.65 17.30
C LEU A 126 27.31 7.76 18.18
N CYS A 127 28.14 6.89 17.59
CA CYS A 127 29.11 6.07 18.33
C CYS A 127 30.11 6.93 19.10
N GLU A 128 30.67 7.97 18.47
CA GLU A 128 31.56 8.93 19.15
C GLU A 128 30.89 9.62 20.34
N LYS A 129 29.60 9.97 20.20
CA LYS A 129 28.82 10.61 21.27
C LYS A 129 28.50 9.66 22.42
N ILE A 130 28.22 8.39 22.13
CA ILE A 130 27.81 7.39 23.13
C ILE A 130 29.03 6.69 23.76
N LYS A 131 30.25 6.88 23.22
CA LYS A 131 31.49 6.21 23.65
C LYS A 131 31.36 4.68 23.66
N ILE A 132 30.83 4.12 22.57
CA ILE A 132 30.94 2.67 22.29
C ILE A 132 32.28 2.42 21.61
#